data_AF-T2G7V6-F1
#
_entry.id   AF-T2G7V6-F1
#
_cell.length_a   1.000
_cell.length_b   1.000
_cell.length_c   1.000
_cell.angle_alpha   90.00
_cell.angle_beta   90.00
_cell.angle_gamma   90.00
#
_symmetry.space_group_name_H-M   'P 1'
#
loop_
_entity.id
_entity.type
_entity.pdbx_description
1 polymer ?
#
loop_
_entity_poly.entity_id
_entity_poly.type
_entity_poly.pdbx_seq_one_letter_code
_entity_poly.pdbx_strand_id
1 'polypeptide(L)'
;MSEDKTFKHESMQDTASILAYLDALRESFARGALVLTSKDKELVLQPKGLIRFDIEAKRKDSHRKLTLKFSWKDCEEPMDDAEDLTIEARSEDVVR
;
A
#
# COMPACT_ATOMS: atom_id res chain seq x y z
N MET A 1 -14.18 -19.22 15.29
CA MET A 1 -14.20 -17.76 15.48
C MET A 1 -12.82 -17.26 15.10
N SER A 2 -12.67 -16.69 13.91
CA SER A 2 -11.40 -16.11 13.51
C SER A 2 -11.31 -14.73 14.17
N GLU A 3 -10.33 -14.51 15.04
CA GLU A 3 -10.10 -13.18 15.60
C GLU A 3 -9.63 -12.25 14.48
N ASP A 4 -10.42 -11.24 14.16
CA ASP A 4 -10.05 -10.19 13.22
C ASP A 4 -8.88 -9.38 13.80
N LYS A 5 -7.65 -9.76 13.45
CA LYS A 5 -6.44 -9.02 13.84
C LYS A 5 -6.34 -7.72 13.02
N THR A 6 -6.82 -6.63 13.59
CA THR A 6 -6.68 -5.29 12.99
C THR A 6 -5.37 -4.64 13.42
N PHE A 7 -4.52 -4.28 12.46
CA PHE A 7 -3.36 -3.43 12.67
C PHE A 7 -3.64 -2.01 12.16
N LYS A 8 -3.51 -1.00 13.03
CA LYS A 8 -3.67 0.42 12.67
C LYS A 8 -2.50 1.22 13.24
N HIS A 9 -1.83 1.98 12.37
CA HIS A 9 -0.79 2.95 12.71
C HIS A 9 -1.10 4.29 12.04
N GLU A 10 -0.97 5.40 12.77
CA GLU A 10 -1.21 6.75 12.27
C GLU A 10 -0.13 7.68 12.83
N SER A 11 0.56 8.40 11.94
CA SER A 11 1.67 9.28 12.30
C SER A 11 1.87 10.38 11.25
N MET A 12 2.56 11.46 11.65
CA MET A 12 3.07 12.47 10.71
C MET A 12 4.48 12.10 10.31
N GLN A 13 4.75 12.10 9.00
CA GLN A 13 6.00 11.62 8.43
C GLN A 13 6.50 12.63 7.39
N ASP A 14 7.81 12.72 7.21
CA ASP A 14 8.40 13.47 6.12
C ASP A 14 8.44 12.65 4.81
N THR A 15 8.76 13.30 3.70
CA THR A 15 8.79 12.66 2.38
C THR A 15 9.78 11.49 2.32
N ALA A 16 10.94 11.63 2.98
CA ALA A 16 11.96 10.57 3.00
C ALA A 16 11.44 9.30 3.69
N SER A 17 10.75 9.47 4.82
CA SER A 17 10.12 8.36 5.56
C SER A 17 8.99 7.72 4.75
N ILE A 18 8.17 8.52 4.06
CA ILE A 18 7.12 8.00 3.16
C ILE A 18 7.72 7.16 2.02
N LEU A 19 8.78 7.63 1.38
CA LEU A 19 9.47 6.87 0.32
C LEU A 19 10.01 5.55 0.86
N ALA A 20 10.63 5.55 2.04
CA ALA A 20 11.10 4.33 2.69
C ALA A 20 9.97 3.32 2.96
N TYR A 21 8.78 3.79 3.38
CA TYR A 21 7.62 2.89 3.54
C TYR A 21 7.12 2.34 2.21
N LEU A 22 7.11 3.13 1.14
CA LEU A 22 6.70 2.66 -0.19
C LEU A 22 7.69 1.63 -0.76
N ASP A 23 8.99 1.83 -0.55
CA ASP A 23 10.02 0.85 -0.92
C ASP A 23 9.87 -0.45 -0.12
N ALA A 24 9.63 -0.35 1.19
CA ALA A 24 9.38 -1.53 2.04
C ALA A 24 8.11 -2.29 1.60
N LEU A 25 7.04 -1.58 1.22
CA LEU A 25 5.82 -2.20 0.67
C LEU A 25 6.13 -2.90 -0.66
N ARG A 26 6.84 -2.24 -1.58
CA ARG A 26 7.26 -2.82 -2.86
C ARG A 26 8.04 -4.11 -2.65
N GLU A 27 9.06 -4.09 -1.78
CA GLU A 27 9.85 -5.28 -1.48
C GLU A 27 9.01 -6.40 -0.85
N SER A 28 8.08 -6.05 0.04
CA SER A 28 7.19 -7.01 0.70
C SER A 28 6.31 -7.75 -0.31
N PHE A 29 5.71 -7.04 -1.27
CA PHE A 29 4.95 -7.67 -2.35
C PHE A 29 5.83 -8.55 -3.23
N ALA A 30 7.05 -8.09 -3.58
CA ALA A 30 7.98 -8.90 -4.38
C ALA A 30 8.43 -10.19 -3.67
N ARG A 31 8.54 -10.16 -2.33
CA ARG A 31 8.91 -11.33 -1.52
C ARG A 31 7.71 -12.21 -1.12
N GLY A 32 6.48 -11.73 -1.29
CA GLY A 32 5.25 -12.44 -0.89
C GLY A 32 4.99 -12.44 0.62
N ALA A 33 5.64 -11.56 1.38
CA ALA A 33 5.46 -11.42 2.82
C ALA A 33 5.54 -9.96 3.25
N LEU A 34 4.48 -9.48 3.91
CA LEU A 34 4.38 -8.15 4.47
C LEU A 34 4.33 -8.25 6.00
N VAL A 35 5.33 -7.71 6.67
CA VAL A 35 5.44 -7.71 8.14
C VAL A 35 5.24 -6.29 8.65
N LEU A 36 4.14 -6.07 9.37
CA LEU A 36 3.81 -4.79 9.99
C LEU A 36 4.16 -4.86 11.48
N THR A 37 5.08 -4.00 11.92
CA THR A 37 5.50 -3.95 13.33
C THR A 37 5.30 -2.55 13.90
N SER A 38 4.69 -2.44 15.08
CA SER A 38 4.61 -1.18 15.82
C SER A 38 4.53 -1.43 17.31
N LYS A 39 5.48 -0.86 18.06
CA LYS A 39 5.65 -1.09 19.50
C LYS A 39 5.66 -2.60 19.78
N ASP A 40 4.63 -3.11 20.47
CA ASP A 40 4.51 -4.50 20.91
C ASP A 40 3.57 -5.33 20.00
N LYS A 41 3.26 -4.84 18.79
CA LYS A 41 2.36 -5.51 17.85
C LYS A 41 3.11 -5.87 16.58
N GLU A 42 2.92 -7.11 16.15
CA GLU A 42 3.35 -7.62 14.86
C GLU A 42 2.15 -8.24 14.13
N LEU A 43 2.02 -7.97 12.84
CA LEU A 43 1.08 -8.63 11.94
C LEU A 43 1.82 -9.03 10.67
N VAL A 44 1.76 -10.33 10.34
CA VAL A 44 2.33 -10.87 9.11
C VAL A 44 1.19 -11.19 8.15
N LEU A 45 1.29 -10.67 6.93
CA LEU A 45 0.36 -10.90 5.84
C LEU A 45 1.10 -11.51 4.65
N GLN A 46 0.45 -12.42 3.93
CA GLN A 46 1.02 -13.09 2.75
C GLN A 46 0.21 -12.71 1.50
N PRO A 47 0.50 -11.57 0.86
CA PRO A 47 -0.14 -11.22 -0.39
C PRO A 47 0.21 -12.25 -1.46
N LYS A 48 -0.79 -13.01 -1.92
CA LYS A 48 -0.67 -14.07 -2.92
C LYS A 48 -1.85 -14.02 -3.89
N GLY A 49 -1.66 -14.59 -5.07
CA GLY A 49 -2.67 -14.63 -6.12
C GLY A 49 -3.03 -13.25 -6.64
N LEU A 50 -4.28 -13.07 -7.05
CA LEU A 50 -4.79 -11.77 -7.49
C LEU A 50 -4.98 -10.81 -6.33
N ILE A 51 -4.38 -9.63 -6.47
CA ILE A 51 -4.54 -8.53 -5.54
C ILE A 51 -5.39 -7.46 -6.21
N ARG A 52 -6.57 -7.20 -5.67
CA ARG A 52 -7.34 -6.02 -6.05
C ARG A 52 -6.60 -4.79 -5.54
N PHE A 53 -6.31 -3.87 -6.45
CA PHE A 53 -5.69 -2.59 -6.15
C PHE A 53 -6.67 -1.44 -6.45
N ASP A 54 -6.94 -0.62 -5.45
CA ASP A 54 -7.74 0.60 -5.59
C ASP A 54 -6.88 1.82 -5.21
N ILE A 55 -6.86 2.82 -6.08
CA ILE A 55 -6.20 4.11 -5.86
C ILE A 55 -7.23 5.22 -5.88
N GLU A 56 -7.28 6.02 -4.82
CA GLU A 56 -8.20 7.14 -4.68
C GLU A 56 -7.43 8.41 -4.32
N ALA A 57 -7.49 9.43 -5.17
CA ALA A 57 -6.90 10.74 -4.92
C ALA A 57 -7.99 11.80 -4.74
N LYS A 58 -7.85 12.63 -3.69
CA LYS A 58 -8.74 13.75 -3.42
C LYS A 58 -7.95 15.05 -3.30
N ARG A 59 -8.48 16.07 -3.96
CA ARG A 59 -7.96 17.43 -3.93
C ARG A 59 -9.07 18.38 -3.48
N LYS A 60 -8.95 18.98 -2.30
CA LYS A 60 -9.90 19.99 -1.80
C LYS A 60 -9.13 21.10 -1.10
N ASP A 61 -9.21 22.32 -1.64
CA ASP A 61 -8.50 23.50 -1.13
C ASP A 61 -7.00 23.25 -0.93
N SER A 62 -6.49 23.36 0.31
CA SER A 62 -5.12 23.01 0.71
C SER A 62 -4.93 21.55 1.10
N HIS A 63 -6.02 20.77 1.19
CA HIS A 63 -5.95 19.37 1.57
C HIS A 63 -5.70 18.48 0.35
N ARG A 64 -4.75 17.56 0.51
CA ARG A 64 -4.39 16.52 -0.45
C ARG A 64 -4.48 15.19 0.28
N LYS A 65 -5.18 14.23 -0.31
CA LYS A 65 -5.27 12.88 0.22
C LYS A 65 -5.08 11.88 -0.91
N LEU A 66 -4.15 10.96 -0.71
CA LEU A 66 -4.00 9.76 -1.52
C LEU A 66 -4.33 8.56 -0.63
N THR A 67 -5.13 7.65 -1.13
CA THR A 67 -5.45 6.38 -0.47
C THR A 67 -5.09 5.25 -1.41
N LEU A 68 -4.24 4.34 -0.94
CA LEU A 68 -3.90 3.09 -1.61
C LEU A 68 -4.57 1.96 -0.83
N LYS A 69 -5.37 1.13 -1.50
CA LYS A 69 -5.97 -0.05 -0.90
C LYS A 69 -5.56 -1.28 -1.69
N PHE A 70 -5.15 -2.29 -0.95
CA PHE A 70 -4.82 -3.61 -1.47
C PHE A 70 -5.73 -4.59 -0.75
N SER A 71 -6.39 -5.47 -1.49
CA SER A 71 -7.19 -6.53 -0.91
C SER A 71 -7.05 -7.80 -1.73
N TRP A 72 -6.92 -8.92 -1.05
CA TRP A 72 -6.83 -10.24 -1.65
C TRP A 72 -7.57 -11.23 -0.75
N LYS A 73 -7.84 -12.41 -1.31
CA LYS A 73 -8.29 -13.57 -0.55
C LYS A 73 -7.16 -14.57 -0.55
N ASP A 74 -7.02 -15.32 0.54
CA ASP A 74 -6.12 -16.47 0.57
C ASP A 74 -6.69 -17.55 -0.36
N CYS A 75 -6.31 -17.47 -1.64
CA CYS A 75 -6.68 -18.44 -2.67
C CYS A 75 -5.40 -18.98 -3.31
N GLU A 76 -5.36 -20.30 -3.53
CA GLU A 76 -4.19 -20.98 -4.09
C GLU A 76 -4.09 -20.86 -5.63
N GLU A 77 -5.11 -20.35 -6.31
CA GLU A 77 -5.17 -20.33 -7.78
C GLU A 77 -5.11 -18.90 -8.35
N PRO A 78 -4.21 -18.64 -9.32
CA PRO A 78 -4.20 -17.38 -10.06
C PRO A 78 -5.35 -17.37 -11.08
N MET A 79 -6.27 -16.41 -10.97
CA MET A 79 -7.15 -16.01 -12.07
C MET A 79 -6.52 -14.83 -12.82
N ASP A 80 -6.79 -14.71 -14.11
CA ASP A 80 -5.98 -13.91 -15.05
C ASP A 80 -6.81 -12.77 -15.67
N ASP A 81 -7.31 -11.85 -14.83
CA ASP A 81 -8.17 -10.72 -15.24
C ASP A 81 -7.67 -9.39 -14.65
N ALA A 82 -6.36 -9.11 -14.74
CA ALA A 82 -5.80 -7.82 -14.31
C ALA A 82 -5.73 -6.84 -15.48
N GLU A 83 -6.46 -5.72 -15.40
CA GLU A 83 -6.24 -4.57 -16.29
C GLU A 83 -4.97 -3.81 -15.87
N ASP A 84 -4.12 -3.44 -16.82
CA ASP A 84 -2.84 -2.77 -16.56
C ASP A 84 -3.07 -1.31 -16.10
N LEU A 85 -2.63 -1.00 -14.89
CA LEU A 85 -2.54 0.38 -14.39
C LEU A 85 -1.10 0.90 -14.50
N THR A 86 -0.93 2.05 -15.16
CA THR A 86 0.35 2.77 -15.19
C THR A 86 0.38 3.87 -14.13
N ILE A 87 1.39 3.87 -13.27
CA ILE A 87 1.67 4.95 -12.30
C ILE A 87 2.93 5.69 -12.77
N GLU A 88 2.80 6.97 -13.12
CA GLU A 88 3.91 7.84 -13.53
C GLU A 88 4.24 8.87 -12.46
N ALA A 89 5.52 9.09 -12.18
CA ALA A 89 5.99 10.26 -11.46
C ALA A 89 6.22 11.42 -12.43
N ARG A 90 5.71 12.61 -12.12
CA ARG A 90 6.02 13.85 -12.85
C ARG A 90 6.51 14.91 -11.87
N SER A 91 7.64 15.54 -12.20
CA SER A 91 8.16 16.71 -11.48
C SER A 91 7.44 17.95 -11.98
N GLU A 92 6.87 18.77 -11.09
CA GLU A 92 6.47 20.13 -11.44
C GLU A 92 7.73 21.00 -11.44
N ASP A 93 8.35 21.17 -12.61
CA ASP A 93 9.37 22.21 -12.79
C ASP A 93 8.72 23.57 -12.62
N VAL A 94 8.91 24.17 -11.44
CA VAL A 94 8.59 25.58 -11.20
C VAL A 94 9.56 26.42 -12.03
N VAL A 95 9.10 26.84 -13.21
CA VAL A 95 9.74 27.87 -14.02
C VAL A 95 9.84 29.12 -13.14
N ARG A 96 11.08 29.55 -12.87
CA ARG A 96 11.41 30.77 -12.14
C ARG A 96 10.98 32.02 -12.89
#